data_AF-A0A352W4H2-F1
#
_entry.id   AF-A0A352W4H2-F1
#
_cell.length_a   1.000
_cell.length_b   1.000
_cell.length_c   1.000
_cell.angle_alpha   90.00
_cell.angle_beta   90.00
_cell.angle_gamma   90.00
#
_symmetry.space_group_name_H-M   'P 1'
#
loop_
_entity.id
_entity.type
_entity.pdbx_description
1 polymer ?
#
loop_
_entity_poly.entity_id
_entity_poly.type
_entity_poly.pdbx_seq_one_letter_code
_entity_poly.pdbx_strand_id
1 'polypeptide(L)'
;MEKFGQLTFDDNPVYVQLKKIYAVIEEGRFETAEKMLEEIINMNIDAAEIYSSLKAVKFWINRRKKIDSSPGGLSKGDTLLSEWENFEKFVSAKGIEAKKTIAAVKKFVFRSVIDNYILDFQKREVADPALLLRIAGAFLANGEYARALDTLLYARKFKKKDAQIYALLGEAHYHLKNHKKARAFFREAFFINPAQVPVESLNAEIITDLRKKIEDEGFIRKEINLWLPVFAELYDIFSVKRRLERREYDELLQRIYKNEIEYNLDRKNRAIIEPILLYQYLYLIGHYQAENAGDADLKIANVQRKIKNINGQIYELARRQQ
;
A
#
# COMPACT_ATOMS: atom_id res chain seq x y z
N MET A 1 -48.56 -27.33 -20.51
CA MET A 1 -47.09 -27.43 -20.49
C MET A 1 -46.56 -26.04 -20.19
N GLU A 2 -46.31 -25.78 -18.92
CA GLU A 2 -45.86 -24.49 -18.39
C GLU A 2 -44.41 -24.21 -18.82
N LYS A 3 -44.19 -23.06 -19.45
CA LYS A 3 -42.86 -22.50 -19.65
C LYS A 3 -42.43 -21.81 -18.36
N PHE A 4 -41.78 -22.54 -17.46
CA PHE A 4 -41.02 -21.92 -16.37
C PHE A 4 -39.77 -21.28 -16.96
N GLY A 5 -39.83 -19.97 -17.24
CA GLY A 5 -38.66 -19.15 -17.45
C GLY A 5 -37.84 -19.14 -16.15
N GLN A 6 -36.58 -19.55 -16.23
CA GLN A 6 -35.65 -19.46 -15.12
C GLN A 6 -35.49 -17.98 -14.74
N LEU A 7 -36.06 -17.58 -13.60
CA LEU A 7 -35.75 -16.30 -12.96
C LEU A 7 -34.25 -16.28 -12.68
N THR A 8 -33.53 -15.41 -13.40
CA THR A 8 -32.13 -15.16 -13.10
C THR A 8 -32.05 -14.24 -11.88
N PHE A 9 -31.02 -14.35 -11.06
CA PHE A 9 -30.83 -13.49 -9.87
C PHE A 9 -30.87 -11.97 -10.18
N ASP A 10 -30.68 -11.59 -11.45
CA ASP A 10 -30.75 -10.21 -11.94
C ASP A 10 -32.18 -9.64 -12.03
N ASP A 11 -33.23 -10.46 -11.92
CA ASP A 11 -34.63 -10.05 -12.01
C ASP A 11 -35.27 -9.70 -10.65
N ASN A 12 -34.52 -9.80 -9.53
CA ASN A 12 -35.01 -9.41 -8.22
C ASN A 12 -35.13 -7.87 -8.11
N PRO A 13 -36.34 -7.30 -7.90
CA PRO A 13 -36.54 -5.85 -7.86
C PRO A 13 -35.68 -5.12 -6.82
N VAL A 14 -35.45 -5.77 -5.67
CA VAL A 14 -34.62 -5.23 -4.57
C VAL A 14 -33.16 -5.12 -4.99
N TYR A 15 -32.66 -6.14 -5.70
CA TYR A 15 -31.29 -6.17 -6.18
C TYR A 15 -31.03 -5.09 -7.24
N VAL A 16 -31.98 -4.88 -8.16
CA VAL A 16 -31.95 -3.79 -9.13
C VAL A 16 -31.96 -2.42 -8.43
N GLN A 17 -32.78 -2.26 -7.39
CA GLN A 17 -32.83 -1.03 -6.62
C GLN A 17 -31.52 -0.76 -5.85
N LEU A 18 -30.92 -1.78 -5.25
CA LEU A 18 -29.62 -1.67 -4.58
C LEU A 18 -28.50 -1.30 -5.57
N LYS A 19 -28.47 -1.88 -6.77
CA LYS A 19 -27.53 -1.48 -7.83
C LYS A 19 -27.67 0.02 -8.16
N LYS A 20 -28.89 0.54 -8.26
CA LYS A 20 -29.15 1.96 -8.49
C LYS A 20 -28.67 2.82 -7.32
N ILE A 21 -28.92 2.39 -6.08
CA ILE A 21 -28.44 3.09 -4.87
C ILE A 21 -26.92 3.19 -4.88
N TYR A 22 -26.20 2.11 -5.19
CA TYR A 22 -24.73 2.16 -5.27
C TYR A 22 -24.24 3.15 -6.33
N ALA A 23 -24.88 3.20 -7.51
CA ALA A 23 -24.53 4.18 -8.54
C ALA A 23 -24.75 5.63 -8.07
N VAL A 24 -25.88 5.90 -7.40
CA VAL A 24 -26.19 7.21 -6.81
C VAL A 24 -25.15 7.60 -5.75
N ILE A 25 -24.67 6.63 -4.95
CA ILE A 25 -23.60 6.83 -3.96
C ILE A 25 -22.25 7.12 -4.65
N GLU A 26 -21.91 6.40 -5.72
CA GLU A 26 -20.67 6.62 -6.49
C GLU A 26 -20.60 8.04 -7.08
N GLU A 27 -21.75 8.68 -7.30
CA GLU A 27 -21.88 10.07 -7.76
C GLU A 27 -21.93 11.10 -6.61
N GLY A 28 -21.92 10.66 -5.35
CA GLY A 28 -21.97 11.53 -4.18
C GLY A 28 -23.36 12.06 -3.83
N ARG A 29 -24.43 11.52 -4.42
CA ARG A 29 -25.82 11.95 -4.17
C ARG A 29 -26.40 11.25 -2.93
N PHE A 30 -25.79 11.48 -1.77
CA PHE A 30 -26.08 10.75 -0.54
C PHE A 30 -27.52 10.91 -0.03
N GLU A 31 -28.12 12.10 -0.13
CA GLU A 31 -29.50 12.35 0.30
C GLU A 31 -30.52 11.63 -0.60
N THR A 32 -30.18 11.47 -1.89
CA THR A 32 -31.00 10.64 -2.79
C THR A 32 -30.88 9.17 -2.40
N ALA A 33 -29.66 8.69 -2.11
CA ALA A 33 -29.44 7.32 -1.65
C ALA A 33 -30.15 7.02 -0.32
N GLU A 34 -30.17 7.98 0.61
CA GLU A 34 -30.89 7.89 1.89
C GLU A 34 -32.38 7.65 1.67
N LYS A 35 -33.04 8.50 0.86
CA LYS A 35 -34.47 8.35 0.54
C LYS A 35 -34.78 6.99 -0.07
N MET A 36 -33.96 6.55 -1.03
CA MET A 36 -34.13 5.24 -1.67
C MET A 36 -33.97 4.07 -0.69
N LEU A 37 -33.05 4.18 0.28
CA LEU A 37 -32.88 3.15 1.33
C LEU A 37 -34.05 3.14 2.30
N GLU A 38 -34.56 4.31 2.70
CA GLU A 38 -35.74 4.43 3.57
C GLU A 38 -37.01 3.88 2.89
N GLU A 39 -37.17 4.06 1.58
CA GLU A 39 -38.24 3.43 0.79
C GLU A 39 -38.18 1.90 0.87
N ILE A 40 -36.99 1.29 0.72
CA ILE A 40 -36.82 -0.17 0.81
C ILE A 40 -37.17 -0.66 2.23
N ILE A 41 -36.72 0.04 3.26
CA ILE A 41 -37.03 -0.29 4.66
C ILE A 41 -38.55 -0.27 4.90
N ASN A 42 -39.25 0.72 4.35
CA ASN A 42 -40.70 0.84 4.48
C ASN A 42 -41.47 -0.28 3.75
N MET A 43 -40.84 -0.98 2.82
CA MET A 43 -41.41 -2.17 2.18
C MET A 43 -41.25 -3.45 3.03
N ASN A 44 -40.87 -3.34 4.31
CA ASN A 44 -40.59 -4.44 5.25
C ASN A 44 -39.51 -5.41 4.77
N ILE A 45 -38.57 -4.94 3.94
CA ILE A 45 -37.38 -5.72 3.59
C ILE A 45 -36.37 -5.52 4.72
N ASP A 46 -36.51 -6.31 5.77
CA ASP A 46 -35.59 -6.30 6.90
C ASP A 46 -34.32 -7.07 6.55
N ALA A 47 -33.35 -6.35 6.01
CA ALA A 47 -31.99 -6.85 5.86
C ALA A 47 -31.03 -5.94 6.61
N ALA A 48 -30.24 -6.53 7.52
CA ALA A 48 -29.18 -5.83 8.26
C ALA A 48 -28.24 -5.02 7.35
N GLU A 49 -28.03 -5.47 6.11
CA GLU A 49 -27.25 -4.77 5.09
C GLU A 49 -27.85 -3.41 4.70
N ILE A 50 -29.18 -3.27 4.63
CA ILE A 50 -29.87 -2.03 4.24
C ILE A 50 -29.70 -0.99 5.35
N TYR A 51 -29.91 -1.38 6.60
CA TYR A 51 -29.67 -0.50 7.75
C TYR A 51 -28.20 -0.11 7.90
N SER A 52 -27.26 -1.04 7.66
CA SER A 52 -25.83 -0.74 7.62
C SER A 52 -25.49 0.24 6.49
N SER A 53 -26.12 0.09 5.32
CA SER A 53 -25.96 1.02 4.19
C SER A 53 -26.48 2.41 4.52
N LEU A 54 -27.65 2.50 5.17
CA LEU A 54 -28.23 3.77 5.60
C LEU A 54 -27.34 4.48 6.62
N LYS A 55 -26.76 3.76 7.59
CA LYS A 55 -25.78 4.31 8.54
C LYS A 55 -24.56 4.87 7.83
N ALA A 56 -24.03 4.15 6.83
CA ALA A 56 -22.91 4.60 6.04
C ALA A 56 -23.23 5.87 5.23
N VAL A 57 -24.40 5.93 4.58
CA VAL A 57 -24.85 7.12 3.84
C VAL A 57 -25.04 8.33 4.76
N LYS A 58 -25.71 8.16 5.91
CA LYS A 58 -25.94 9.23 6.90
C LYS A 58 -24.64 9.80 7.45
N PHE A 59 -23.58 8.99 7.57
CA PHE A 59 -22.25 9.51 7.92
C PHE A 59 -21.81 10.61 6.94
N TRP A 60 -21.90 10.36 5.63
CA TRP A 60 -21.43 11.31 4.61
C TRP A 60 -22.32 12.55 4.48
N ILE A 61 -23.64 12.40 4.62
CA ILE A 61 -24.57 13.55 4.70
C ILE A 61 -24.14 14.50 5.81
N ASN A 62 -23.82 13.96 6.99
CA ASN A 62 -23.38 14.76 8.15
C ASN A 62 -22.01 15.44 7.96
N ARG A 63 -21.25 15.10 6.91
CA ARG A 63 -19.94 15.72 6.59
C ARG A 63 -20.02 16.68 5.40
N ARG A 64 -21.14 16.69 4.68
CA ARG A 64 -21.32 17.49 3.45
C ARG A 64 -20.98 18.96 3.66
N LYS A 65 -21.52 19.59 4.70
CA LYS A 65 -21.24 21.00 5.03
C LYS A 65 -19.74 21.28 5.18
N LYS A 66 -19.01 20.40 5.89
CA LYS A 66 -17.55 20.54 6.09
C LYS A 66 -16.80 20.41 4.76
N ILE A 67 -17.14 19.39 3.96
CA ILE A 67 -16.52 19.13 2.66
C ILE A 67 -16.79 20.29 1.68
N ASP A 68 -18.01 20.82 1.65
CA ASP A 68 -18.40 21.91 0.75
C ASP A 68 -17.79 23.25 1.16
N SER A 69 -17.59 23.49 2.46
CA SER A 69 -16.88 24.66 2.96
C SER A 69 -15.36 24.63 2.75
N SER A 70 -14.79 23.48 2.39
CA SER A 70 -13.35 23.33 2.19
C SER A 70 -12.91 23.97 0.86
N PRO A 71 -11.82 24.74 0.81
CA PRO A 71 -11.28 25.29 -0.42
C PRO A 71 -10.94 24.19 -1.43
N GLY A 72 -11.36 24.34 -2.68
CA GLY A 72 -11.05 23.38 -3.74
C GLY A 72 -9.55 23.18 -3.96
N GLY A 73 -9.18 22.11 -4.67
CA GLY A 73 -7.77 21.76 -4.88
C GLY A 73 -7.22 20.90 -3.75
N LEU A 74 -5.94 21.06 -3.41
CA LEU A 74 -5.25 20.23 -2.42
C LEU A 74 -5.98 20.17 -1.07
N SER A 75 -6.52 21.31 -0.61
CA SER A 75 -7.19 21.41 0.69
C SER A 75 -8.45 20.54 0.77
N LYS A 76 -9.36 20.62 -0.21
CA LYS A 76 -10.57 19.77 -0.26
C LYS A 76 -10.23 18.30 -0.44
N GLY A 77 -9.21 17.97 -1.23
CA GLY A 77 -8.71 16.59 -1.36
C GLY A 77 -8.23 16.02 -0.02
N ASP A 78 -7.44 16.79 0.74
CA ASP A 78 -6.95 16.38 2.06
C ASP A 78 -8.08 16.24 3.09
N THR A 79 -9.07 17.14 3.06
CA THR A 79 -10.28 17.01 3.90
C THR A 79 -11.05 15.72 3.59
N LEU A 80 -11.23 15.39 2.30
CA LEU A 80 -11.92 14.16 1.89
C LEU A 80 -11.18 12.90 2.37
N LEU A 81 -9.86 12.86 2.26
CA LEU A 81 -9.06 11.73 2.78
C LEU A 81 -9.17 11.61 4.30
N SER A 82 -9.12 12.72 5.04
CA SER A 82 -9.31 12.70 6.48
C SER A 82 -10.69 12.19 6.90
N GLU A 83 -11.75 12.59 6.18
CA GLU A 83 -13.09 12.07 6.43
C GLU A 83 -13.24 10.60 6.03
N TRP A 84 -12.51 10.12 5.03
CA TRP A 84 -12.43 8.70 4.71
C TRP A 84 -11.81 7.87 5.84
N GLU A 85 -10.70 8.33 6.42
CA GLU A 85 -10.10 7.65 7.59
C GLU A 85 -11.06 7.64 8.79
N ASN A 86 -11.79 8.72 9.01
CA ASN A 86 -12.84 8.77 10.04
C ASN A 86 -13.99 7.81 9.74
N PHE A 87 -14.34 7.67 8.47
CA PHE A 87 -15.35 6.72 8.00
C PHE A 87 -14.91 5.27 8.23
N GLU A 88 -13.66 4.92 7.94
CA GLU A 88 -13.13 3.57 8.20
C GLU A 88 -13.15 3.22 9.69
N LYS A 89 -12.75 4.17 10.55
CA LYS A 89 -12.86 4.02 12.02
C LYS A 89 -14.31 3.84 12.45
N PHE A 90 -15.23 4.60 11.88
CA PHE A 90 -16.67 4.48 12.16
C PHE A 90 -17.25 3.13 11.72
N VAL A 91 -16.91 2.66 10.51
CA VAL A 91 -17.31 1.35 9.97
C VAL A 91 -16.83 0.23 10.90
N SER A 92 -15.57 0.28 11.32
CA SER A 92 -15.01 -0.71 12.25
C SER A 92 -15.68 -0.65 13.63
N ALA A 93 -15.87 0.54 14.20
CA ALA A 93 -16.43 0.70 15.54
C ALA A 93 -17.92 0.34 15.63
N LYS A 94 -18.67 0.45 14.53
CA LYS A 94 -20.10 0.15 14.47
C LYS A 94 -20.43 -1.20 13.83
N GLY A 95 -19.43 -1.97 13.40
CA GLY A 95 -19.64 -3.25 12.73
C GLY A 95 -20.47 -3.11 11.46
N ILE A 96 -20.17 -2.13 10.61
CA ILE A 96 -20.94 -1.89 9.38
C ILE A 96 -20.58 -2.93 8.34
N GLU A 97 -21.49 -3.87 8.08
CA GLU A 97 -21.29 -4.99 7.15
C GLU A 97 -21.75 -4.69 5.71
N ALA A 98 -21.92 -3.42 5.34
CA ALA A 98 -22.39 -3.01 4.01
C ALA A 98 -21.27 -2.88 2.97
N LYS A 99 -20.63 -4.01 2.59
CA LYS A 99 -19.42 -4.03 1.75
C LYS A 99 -19.57 -3.27 0.42
N LYS A 100 -20.69 -3.46 -0.29
CA LYS A 100 -20.93 -2.80 -1.58
C LYS A 100 -21.13 -1.29 -1.44
N THR A 101 -21.84 -0.87 -0.40
CA THR A 101 -22.00 0.55 -0.04
C THR A 101 -20.67 1.19 0.31
N ILE A 102 -19.84 0.54 1.13
CA ILE A 102 -18.50 1.00 1.48
C ILE A 102 -17.64 1.15 0.21
N ALA A 103 -17.72 0.20 -0.72
CA ALA A 103 -17.00 0.29 -2.00
C ALA A 103 -17.49 1.46 -2.88
N ALA A 104 -18.81 1.70 -2.95
CA ALA A 104 -19.38 2.82 -3.68
C ALA A 104 -18.96 4.18 -3.09
N VAL A 105 -18.99 4.30 -1.75
CA VAL A 105 -18.46 5.46 -1.02
C VAL A 105 -16.99 5.66 -1.35
N LYS A 106 -16.18 4.60 -1.28
CA LYS A 106 -14.74 4.65 -1.56
C LYS A 106 -14.49 5.25 -2.94
N LYS A 107 -15.20 4.77 -3.98
CA LYS A 107 -15.08 5.30 -5.34
C LYS A 107 -15.42 6.80 -5.41
N PHE A 108 -16.53 7.22 -4.80
CA PHE A 108 -16.90 8.63 -4.77
C PHE A 108 -15.79 9.50 -4.15
N VAL A 109 -15.31 9.08 -2.97
CA VAL A 109 -14.28 9.82 -2.22
C VAL A 109 -13.00 9.92 -3.05
N PHE A 110 -12.46 8.79 -3.50
CA PHE A 110 -11.17 8.80 -4.19
C PHE A 110 -11.24 9.48 -5.55
N ARG A 111 -12.35 9.38 -6.30
CA ARG A 111 -12.56 10.21 -7.50
C ARG A 111 -12.55 11.70 -7.16
N SER A 112 -13.28 12.10 -6.12
CA SER A 112 -13.32 13.50 -5.68
C SER A 112 -11.95 14.01 -5.23
N VAL A 113 -11.15 13.17 -4.55
CA VAL A 113 -9.76 13.47 -4.18
C VAL A 113 -8.89 13.65 -5.42
N ILE A 114 -8.97 12.72 -6.37
CA ILE A 114 -8.22 12.76 -7.63
C ILE A 114 -8.55 14.06 -8.39
N ASP A 115 -9.83 14.38 -8.57
CA ASP A 115 -10.26 15.56 -9.32
C ASP A 115 -9.73 16.86 -8.68
N ASN A 116 -9.78 16.95 -7.35
CA ASN A 116 -9.25 18.09 -6.62
C ASN A 116 -7.73 18.18 -6.73
N TYR A 117 -7.00 17.08 -6.61
CA TYR A 117 -5.54 17.09 -6.75
C TYR A 117 -5.09 17.40 -8.18
N ILE A 118 -5.78 16.89 -9.20
CA ILE A 118 -5.50 17.22 -10.60
C ILE A 118 -5.77 18.71 -10.85
N LEU A 119 -6.89 19.24 -10.34
CA LEU A 119 -7.21 20.67 -10.45
C LEU A 119 -6.15 21.54 -9.78
N ASP A 120 -5.61 21.14 -8.63
CA ASP A 120 -4.50 21.84 -7.98
C ASP A 120 -3.21 21.75 -8.80
N PHE A 121 -2.91 20.56 -9.32
CA PHE A 121 -1.72 20.32 -10.13
C PHE A 121 -1.72 21.15 -11.42
N GLN A 122 -2.86 21.25 -12.11
CA GLN A 122 -3.01 22.03 -13.34
C GLN A 122 -2.81 23.54 -13.15
N LYS A 123 -3.00 24.06 -11.93
CA LYS A 123 -2.76 25.48 -11.61
C LYS A 123 -1.30 25.80 -11.34
N ARG A 124 -0.45 24.78 -11.17
CA ARG A 124 0.97 24.98 -10.84
C ARG A 124 1.79 25.10 -12.09
N GLU A 125 2.68 26.09 -12.11
CA GLU A 125 3.63 26.29 -13.20
C GLU A 125 4.77 25.25 -13.18
N VAL A 126 5.09 24.75 -11.99
CA VAL A 126 6.17 23.79 -11.78
C VAL A 126 5.59 22.48 -11.25
N ALA A 127 6.08 21.36 -11.78
CA ALA A 127 5.71 20.05 -11.29
C ALA A 127 6.06 19.89 -9.81
N ASP A 128 5.09 19.45 -9.01
CA ASP A 128 5.26 19.12 -7.59
C ASP A 128 5.29 17.59 -7.43
N PRO A 129 6.47 16.98 -7.20
CA PRO A 129 6.58 15.53 -7.00
C PRO A 129 5.80 15.01 -5.79
N ALA A 130 5.62 15.83 -4.75
CA ALA A 130 4.83 15.43 -3.58
C ALA A 130 3.34 15.36 -3.92
N LEU A 131 2.82 16.32 -4.69
CA LEU A 131 1.45 16.26 -5.20
C LEU A 131 1.25 15.09 -6.17
N LEU A 132 2.21 14.83 -7.06
CA LEU A 132 2.16 13.67 -7.97
C LEU A 132 2.11 12.33 -7.20
N LEU A 133 2.86 12.21 -6.10
CA LEU A 133 2.79 11.04 -5.22
C LEU A 133 1.40 10.88 -4.58
N ARG A 134 0.77 11.98 -4.17
CA ARG A 134 -0.60 11.97 -3.63
C ARG A 134 -1.62 11.56 -4.69
N ILE A 135 -1.52 12.10 -5.90
CA ILE A 135 -2.36 11.72 -7.06
C ILE A 135 -2.20 10.23 -7.37
N ALA A 136 -0.97 9.74 -7.46
CA ALA A 136 -0.70 8.33 -7.72
C ALA A 136 -1.25 7.42 -6.62
N GLY A 137 -1.09 7.79 -5.34
CA GLY A 137 -1.67 7.08 -4.21
C GLY A 137 -3.20 7.01 -4.28
N ALA A 138 -3.85 8.11 -4.66
CA ALA A 138 -5.30 8.15 -4.86
C ALA A 138 -5.74 7.26 -6.03
N PHE A 139 -5.01 7.24 -7.16
CA PHE A 139 -5.28 6.31 -8.25
C PHE A 139 -5.15 4.84 -7.81
N LEU A 140 -4.10 4.49 -7.07
CA LEU A 140 -3.92 3.14 -6.53
C LEU A 140 -5.09 2.73 -5.64
N ALA A 141 -5.50 3.61 -4.73
CA ALA A 141 -6.62 3.37 -3.84
C ALA A 141 -7.97 3.23 -4.58
N ASN A 142 -8.14 3.93 -5.70
CA ASN A 142 -9.32 3.84 -6.57
C ASN A 142 -9.28 2.64 -7.56
N GLY A 143 -8.17 1.91 -7.64
CA GLY A 143 -7.97 0.80 -8.58
C GLY A 143 -7.58 1.23 -10.01
N GLU A 144 -7.21 2.50 -10.21
CA GLU A 144 -6.76 3.05 -11.50
C GLU A 144 -5.26 2.84 -11.70
N TYR A 145 -4.81 1.58 -11.69
CA TYR A 145 -3.39 1.21 -11.62
C TYR A 145 -2.54 1.71 -12.80
N ALA A 146 -3.12 1.77 -14.01
CA ALA A 146 -2.42 2.28 -15.19
C ALA A 146 -2.11 3.79 -15.06
N ARG A 147 -3.08 4.59 -14.62
CA ARG A 147 -2.88 6.03 -14.40
C ARG A 147 -1.95 6.30 -13.23
N ALA A 148 -1.99 5.48 -12.18
CA ALA A 148 -1.01 5.51 -11.10
C ALA A 148 0.40 5.29 -11.65
N LEU A 149 0.60 4.26 -12.47
CA LEU A 149 1.88 3.94 -13.09
C LEU A 149 2.43 5.12 -13.90
N ASP A 150 1.62 5.71 -14.79
CA ASP A 150 2.04 6.85 -15.62
C ASP A 150 2.42 8.07 -14.77
N THR A 151 1.62 8.36 -13.74
CA THR A 151 1.87 9.46 -12.80
C THR A 151 3.18 9.27 -12.04
N LEU A 152 3.47 8.05 -11.58
CA LEU A 152 4.69 7.70 -10.86
C LEU A 152 5.92 7.75 -11.76
N LEU A 153 5.81 7.28 -13.01
CA LEU A 153 6.88 7.38 -13.99
C LEU A 153 7.22 8.84 -14.32
N TYR A 154 6.20 9.71 -14.35
CA TYR A 154 6.41 11.16 -14.47
C TYR A 154 7.08 11.74 -13.21
N ALA A 155 6.60 11.42 -12.01
CA ALA A 155 7.18 11.89 -10.74
C ALA A 155 8.66 11.50 -10.59
N ARG A 156 9.02 10.28 -11.03
CA ARG A 156 10.40 9.76 -10.98
C ARG A 156 11.40 10.60 -11.80
N LYS A 157 10.95 11.37 -12.80
CA LYS A 157 11.83 12.28 -13.56
C LYS A 157 12.43 13.38 -12.67
N PHE A 158 11.70 13.80 -11.64
CA PHE A 158 12.09 14.83 -10.69
C PHE A 158 12.76 14.26 -9.43
N LYS A 159 12.38 13.04 -9.03
CA LYS A 159 12.93 12.33 -7.87
C LYS A 159 13.40 10.92 -8.23
N LYS A 160 14.63 10.82 -8.76
CA LYS A 160 15.15 9.57 -9.35
C LYS A 160 15.43 8.43 -8.35
N LYS A 161 15.72 8.76 -7.08
CA LYS A 161 16.06 7.80 -6.00
C LYS A 161 15.17 8.01 -4.76
N ASP A 162 13.86 8.00 -4.95
CA ASP A 162 12.88 8.15 -3.87
C ASP A 162 12.20 6.81 -3.59
N ALA A 163 12.41 6.25 -2.40
CA ALA A 163 11.92 4.91 -2.05
C ALA A 163 10.41 4.78 -2.16
N GLN A 164 9.66 5.84 -1.81
CA GLN A 164 8.21 5.85 -1.89
C GLN A 164 7.73 5.70 -3.35
N ILE A 165 8.35 6.42 -4.30
CA ILE A 165 8.03 6.27 -5.72
C ILE A 165 8.24 4.83 -6.19
N TYR A 166 9.36 4.20 -5.83
CA TYR A 166 9.64 2.82 -6.24
C TYR A 166 8.67 1.82 -5.60
N ALA A 167 8.28 2.02 -4.34
CA ALA A 167 7.32 1.16 -3.68
C ALA A 167 5.94 1.22 -4.37
N LEU A 168 5.47 2.43 -4.69
CA LEU A 168 4.20 2.61 -5.37
C LEU A 168 4.23 2.12 -6.83
N LEU A 169 5.38 2.19 -7.51
CA LEU A 169 5.58 1.53 -8.82
C LEU A 169 5.46 0.01 -8.69
N GLY A 170 6.03 -0.56 -7.63
CA GLY A 170 5.89 -1.97 -7.29
C GLY A 170 4.43 -2.38 -7.12
N GLU A 171 3.67 -1.61 -6.34
CA GLU A 171 2.23 -1.79 -6.12
C GLU A 171 1.44 -1.74 -7.43
N ALA A 172 1.64 -0.70 -8.24
CA ALA A 172 0.96 -0.54 -9.53
C ALA A 172 1.25 -1.73 -10.47
N HIS A 173 2.52 -2.13 -10.58
CA HIS A 173 2.90 -3.28 -11.40
C HIS A 173 2.32 -4.59 -10.89
N TYR A 174 2.20 -4.77 -9.57
CA TYR A 174 1.63 -5.97 -8.98
C TYR A 174 0.17 -6.14 -9.38
N HIS A 175 -0.64 -5.09 -9.25
CA HIS A 175 -2.06 -5.11 -9.62
C HIS A 175 -2.28 -5.20 -11.13
N LEU A 176 -1.36 -4.66 -11.94
CA LEU A 176 -1.28 -4.87 -13.39
C LEU A 176 -0.70 -6.24 -13.79
N LYS A 177 -0.59 -7.19 -12.85
CA LYS A 177 -0.11 -8.57 -13.05
C LYS A 177 1.32 -8.69 -13.58
N ASN A 178 2.12 -7.62 -13.48
CA ASN A 178 3.53 -7.59 -13.83
C ASN A 178 4.40 -7.98 -12.62
N HIS A 179 4.19 -9.17 -12.06
CA HIS A 179 4.76 -9.57 -10.77
C HIS A 179 6.29 -9.52 -10.70
N LYS A 180 6.99 -9.85 -11.80
CA LYS A 180 8.46 -9.75 -11.86
C LYS A 180 8.95 -8.31 -11.70
N LYS A 181 8.31 -7.36 -12.40
CA LYS A 181 8.63 -5.93 -12.26
C LYS A 181 8.27 -5.43 -10.88
N ALA A 182 7.12 -5.84 -10.34
CA ALA A 182 6.68 -5.46 -9.00
C ALA A 182 7.73 -5.81 -7.94
N ARG A 183 8.20 -7.07 -7.93
CA ARG A 183 9.25 -7.54 -7.00
C ARG A 183 10.55 -6.75 -7.14
N ALA A 184 10.98 -6.46 -8.37
CA ALA A 184 12.16 -5.62 -8.61
C ALA A 184 11.98 -4.20 -8.04
N PHE A 185 10.84 -3.57 -8.28
CA PHE A 185 10.56 -2.22 -7.77
C PHE A 185 10.46 -2.18 -6.24
N PHE A 186 9.82 -3.16 -5.61
CA PHE A 186 9.80 -3.26 -4.15
C PHE A 186 11.21 -3.43 -3.60
N ARG A 187 12.02 -4.35 -4.15
CA ARG A 187 13.41 -4.56 -3.73
C ARG A 187 14.24 -3.28 -3.81
N GLU A 188 14.12 -2.53 -4.92
CA GLU A 188 14.80 -1.24 -5.07
C GLU A 188 14.30 -0.19 -4.07
N ALA A 189 12.99 -0.12 -3.80
CA ALA A 189 12.43 0.79 -2.81
C ALA A 189 13.06 0.60 -1.43
N PHE A 190 13.12 -0.65 -0.97
CA PHE A 190 13.75 -0.98 0.31
C PHE A 190 15.26 -0.82 0.28
N PHE A 191 15.94 -1.06 -0.85
CA PHE A 191 17.38 -0.80 -0.96
C PHE A 191 17.74 0.70 -0.83
N ILE A 192 16.89 1.58 -1.38
CA ILE A 192 17.04 3.04 -1.27
C ILE A 192 16.88 3.46 0.19
N ASN A 193 15.70 3.22 0.78
CA ASN A 193 15.42 3.57 2.17
C ASN A 193 14.17 2.82 2.69
N PRO A 194 14.32 1.76 3.52
CA PRO A 194 13.20 1.03 4.10
C PRO A 194 12.24 1.91 4.91
N ALA A 195 12.77 2.93 5.60
CA ALA A 195 11.97 3.80 6.46
C ALA A 195 11.00 4.71 5.70
N GLN A 196 11.27 4.98 4.41
CA GLN A 196 10.41 5.79 3.54
C GLN A 196 9.33 4.98 2.82
N VAL A 197 9.36 3.64 2.91
CA VAL A 197 8.38 2.80 2.23
C VAL A 197 7.07 2.79 3.04
N PRO A 198 5.93 3.21 2.46
CA PRO A 198 4.65 3.28 3.17
C PRO A 198 3.98 1.89 3.20
N VAL A 199 4.57 0.94 3.93
CA VAL A 199 4.18 -0.49 3.93
C VAL A 199 2.73 -0.73 4.37
N GLU A 200 2.18 0.16 5.19
CA GLU A 200 0.79 0.12 5.65
C GLU A 200 -0.21 0.35 4.52
N SER A 201 0.19 1.15 3.52
CA SER A 201 -0.65 1.55 2.38
C SER A 201 -0.53 0.61 1.17
N LEU A 202 0.44 -0.32 1.19
CA LEU A 202 0.64 -1.31 0.14
C LEU A 202 -0.31 -2.50 0.33
N ASN A 203 -1.03 -2.87 -0.74
CA ASN A 203 -2.04 -3.93 -0.75
C ASN A 203 -1.65 -5.11 -1.64
N ALA A 204 -0.46 -5.10 -2.25
CA ALA A 204 0.07 -6.28 -2.93
C ALA A 204 0.16 -7.47 -1.95
N GLU A 205 -0.41 -8.62 -2.32
CA GLU A 205 -0.55 -9.77 -1.41
C GLU A 205 0.82 -10.24 -0.87
N ILE A 206 1.86 -10.18 -1.71
CA ILE A 206 3.24 -10.50 -1.30
C ILE A 206 3.76 -9.61 -0.16
N ILE A 207 3.29 -8.37 -0.05
CA ILE A 207 3.66 -7.42 1.01
C ILE A 207 2.79 -7.65 2.24
N THR A 208 1.48 -7.83 2.06
CA THR A 208 0.56 -8.07 3.18
C THR A 208 0.84 -9.40 3.88
N ASP A 209 1.15 -10.45 3.12
CA ASP A 209 1.51 -11.76 3.65
C ASP A 209 2.85 -11.72 4.40
N LEU A 210 3.83 -10.96 3.88
CA LEU A 210 5.09 -10.72 4.58
C LEU A 210 4.86 -10.02 5.91
N ARG A 211 4.03 -8.98 5.93
CA ARG A 211 3.69 -8.26 7.17
C ARG A 211 3.12 -9.21 8.22
N LYS A 212 2.15 -10.04 7.82
CA LYS A 212 1.57 -11.04 8.71
C LYS A 212 2.63 -12.03 9.24
N LYS A 213 3.50 -12.54 8.37
CA LYS A 213 4.59 -13.45 8.80
C LYS A 213 5.55 -12.81 9.80
N ILE A 214 5.90 -11.54 9.60
CA ILE A 214 6.78 -10.80 10.52
C ILE A 214 6.12 -10.65 11.89
N GLU A 215 4.82 -10.36 11.92
CA GLU A 215 4.02 -10.30 13.14
C GLU A 215 3.93 -11.68 13.83
N ASP A 216 3.69 -12.75 13.07
CA ASP A 216 3.62 -14.14 13.58
C ASP A 216 4.95 -14.60 14.20
N GLU A 217 6.08 -14.10 13.71
CA GLU A 217 7.43 -14.38 14.22
C GLU A 217 7.81 -13.50 15.44
N GLY A 218 6.90 -12.65 15.91
CA GLY A 218 7.04 -11.86 17.13
C GLY A 218 7.80 -10.54 16.97
N PHE A 219 8.05 -10.09 15.74
CA PHE A 219 8.72 -8.81 15.49
C PHE A 219 7.78 -7.61 15.69
N ILE A 220 8.33 -6.49 16.14
CA ILE A 220 7.55 -5.32 16.58
C ILE A 220 6.89 -4.63 15.39
N ARG A 221 5.56 -4.46 15.46
CA ARG A 221 4.76 -3.77 14.45
C ARG A 221 5.27 -2.37 14.07
N LYS A 222 5.86 -1.64 15.01
CA LYS A 222 6.40 -0.28 14.80
C LYS A 222 7.59 -0.24 13.82
N GLU A 223 8.33 -1.34 13.69
CA GLU A 223 9.54 -1.43 12.86
C GLU A 223 9.35 -2.39 11.69
N ILE A 224 8.09 -2.74 11.39
CA ILE A 224 7.73 -3.73 10.38
C ILE A 224 8.30 -3.37 9.00
N ASN A 225 8.36 -2.07 8.66
CA ASN A 225 8.97 -1.57 7.44
C ASN A 225 10.48 -1.87 7.33
N LEU A 226 11.20 -1.95 8.46
CA LEU A 226 12.63 -2.27 8.49
C LEU A 226 12.86 -3.78 8.40
N TRP A 227 12.01 -4.58 9.04
CA TRP A 227 12.07 -6.05 9.00
C TRP A 227 11.56 -6.65 7.70
N LEU A 228 10.65 -5.96 7.00
CA LEU A 228 10.07 -6.42 5.74
C LEU A 228 11.10 -6.82 4.69
N PRO A 229 12.13 -6.01 4.37
CA PRO A 229 13.12 -6.40 3.38
C PRO A 229 14.01 -7.56 3.82
N VAL A 230 14.27 -7.75 5.12
CA VAL A 230 14.97 -8.93 5.65
C VAL A 230 14.17 -10.18 5.32
N PHE A 231 12.89 -10.19 5.68
CA PHE A 231 11.99 -11.31 5.43
C PHE A 231 11.75 -11.53 3.93
N ALA A 232 11.67 -10.46 3.13
CA ALA A 232 11.51 -10.57 1.69
C ALA A 232 12.70 -11.26 1.01
N GLU A 233 13.92 -11.05 1.49
CA GLU A 233 15.11 -11.78 1.02
C GLU A 233 15.12 -13.23 1.54
N LEU A 234 14.75 -13.47 2.80
CA LEU A 234 14.68 -14.83 3.38
C LEU A 234 13.64 -15.73 2.68
N TYR A 235 12.51 -15.17 2.26
CA TYR A 235 11.41 -15.90 1.62
C TYR A 235 11.44 -15.81 0.08
N ASP A 236 12.54 -15.35 -0.51
CA ASP A 236 12.74 -15.23 -1.96
C ASP A 236 11.63 -14.40 -2.68
N ILE A 237 11.01 -13.46 -1.96
CA ILE A 237 10.05 -12.52 -2.54
C ILE A 237 10.79 -11.46 -3.35
N PHE A 238 12.00 -11.07 -2.92
CA PHE A 238 12.92 -10.19 -3.64
C PHE A 238 13.91 -10.98 -4.53
N SER A 239 13.44 -12.06 -5.15
CA SER A 239 14.23 -12.95 -6.01
C SER A 239 14.84 -12.29 -7.26
N VAL A 240 14.33 -11.13 -7.69
CA VAL A 240 14.88 -10.37 -8.82
C VAL A 240 16.12 -9.62 -8.38
N LYS A 241 17.24 -10.35 -8.30
CA LYS A 241 18.56 -9.83 -7.98
C LYS A 241 19.14 -9.10 -9.19
N ARG A 242 19.77 -7.94 -8.93
CA ARG A 242 20.60 -7.23 -9.91
C ARG A 242 22.01 -7.02 -9.37
N ARG A 243 22.98 -6.91 -10.28
CA ARG A 243 24.33 -6.48 -9.91
C ARG A 243 24.30 -5.01 -9.52
N LEU A 244 24.99 -4.69 -8.43
CA LEU A 244 25.25 -3.31 -8.04
C LEU A 244 26.31 -2.72 -8.96
N GLU A 245 26.12 -1.46 -9.35
CA GLU A 245 27.18 -0.69 -9.97
C GLU A 245 28.28 -0.42 -8.93
N ARG A 246 29.53 -0.21 -9.37
CA ARG A 246 30.67 0.01 -8.48
C ARG A 246 30.39 1.11 -7.43
N ARG A 247 29.78 2.21 -7.86
CA ARG A 247 29.38 3.30 -6.98
C ARG A 247 28.35 2.87 -5.92
N GLU A 248 27.33 2.12 -6.31
CA GLU A 248 26.29 1.65 -5.38
C GLU A 248 26.84 0.63 -4.39
N TYR A 249 27.79 -0.20 -4.83
CA TYR A 249 28.52 -1.13 -3.99
C TYR A 249 29.36 -0.39 -2.93
N ASP A 250 30.13 0.61 -3.34
CA ASP A 250 30.92 1.44 -2.43
C ASP A 250 30.02 2.19 -1.44
N GLU A 251 28.90 2.77 -1.90
CA GLU A 251 27.88 3.40 -1.05
C GLU A 251 27.24 2.39 -0.07
N LEU A 252 27.01 1.14 -0.47
CA LEU A 252 26.52 0.07 0.42
C LEU A 252 27.54 -0.26 1.51
N LEU A 253 28.82 -0.45 1.16
CA LEU A 253 29.87 -0.75 2.15
C LEU A 253 30.04 0.38 3.17
N GLN A 254 29.99 1.64 2.72
CA GLN A 254 30.04 2.79 3.63
C GLN A 254 28.85 2.83 4.60
N ARG A 255 27.64 2.54 4.10
CA ARG A 255 26.44 2.44 4.96
C ARG A 255 26.55 1.30 5.97
N ILE A 256 27.03 0.13 5.56
CA ILE A 256 27.28 -1.01 6.45
C ILE A 256 28.25 -0.61 7.55
N TYR A 257 29.40 -0.05 7.20
CA TYR A 257 30.41 0.36 8.17
C TYR A 257 29.87 1.35 9.20
N LYS A 258 29.13 2.37 8.74
CA LYS A 258 28.47 3.34 9.63
C LYS A 258 27.50 2.65 10.58
N ASN A 259 26.64 1.78 10.04
CA ASN A 259 25.63 1.08 10.84
C ASN A 259 26.28 0.09 11.83
N GLU A 260 27.39 -0.57 11.48
CA GLU A 260 28.14 -1.45 12.39
C GLU A 260 28.66 -0.66 13.61
N ILE A 261 29.19 0.54 13.40
CA ILE A 261 29.62 1.42 14.49
C ILE A 261 28.42 1.79 15.36
N GLU A 262 27.32 2.24 14.74
CA GLU A 262 26.12 2.69 15.44
C GLU A 262 25.49 1.54 16.26
N TYR A 263 25.41 0.34 15.70
CA TYR A 263 24.94 -0.87 16.38
C TYR A 263 25.76 -1.18 17.64
N ASN A 264 27.08 -1.03 17.56
CA ASN A 264 27.98 -1.33 18.67
C ASN A 264 27.91 -0.27 19.78
N LEU A 265 27.81 1.01 19.41
CA LEU A 265 27.85 2.13 20.35
C LEU A 265 26.48 2.49 20.94
N ASP A 266 25.42 2.46 20.15
CA ASP A 266 24.09 2.94 20.54
C ASP A 266 23.12 1.78 20.82
N ARG A 267 23.12 1.33 22.08
CA ARG A 267 22.21 0.27 22.52
C ARG A 267 20.74 0.63 22.40
N LYS A 268 20.37 1.91 22.45
CA LYS A 268 18.96 2.33 22.42
C LYS A 268 18.36 2.20 21.03
N ASN A 269 19.18 2.42 19.99
CA ASN A 269 18.75 2.37 18.60
C ASN A 269 18.97 1.01 17.92
N ARG A 270 19.47 0.00 18.64
CA ARG A 270 19.71 -1.35 18.06
C ARG A 270 18.48 -1.95 17.40
N ALA A 271 17.28 -1.77 17.98
CA ALA A 271 16.04 -2.32 17.39
C ALA A 271 15.78 -1.79 15.96
N ILE A 272 16.18 -0.55 15.68
CA ILE A 272 16.07 0.09 14.37
C ILE A 272 17.24 -0.31 13.47
N ILE A 273 18.46 -0.30 14.02
CA ILE A 273 19.69 -0.49 13.26
C ILE A 273 19.86 -1.97 12.83
N GLU A 274 19.49 -2.91 13.70
CA GLU A 274 19.60 -4.35 13.47
C GLU A 274 18.97 -4.82 12.15
N PRO A 275 17.66 -4.61 11.88
CA PRO A 275 17.05 -5.03 10.63
C PRO A 275 17.69 -4.36 9.40
N ILE A 276 18.16 -3.11 9.53
CA ILE A 276 18.85 -2.41 8.44
C ILE A 276 20.17 -3.10 8.09
N LEU A 277 21.01 -3.42 9.09
CA LEU A 277 22.26 -4.16 8.86
C LEU A 277 21.99 -5.55 8.29
N LEU A 278 21.04 -6.28 8.84
CA LEU A 278 20.69 -7.62 8.39
C LEU A 278 20.29 -7.60 6.92
N TYR A 279 19.43 -6.65 6.51
CA TYR A 279 19.06 -6.50 5.11
C TYR A 279 20.25 -6.12 4.23
N GLN A 280 21.10 -5.19 4.67
CA GLN A 280 22.32 -4.82 3.94
C GLN A 280 23.27 -6.01 3.73
N TYR A 281 23.43 -6.87 4.73
CA TYR A 281 24.22 -8.09 4.62
C TYR A 281 23.60 -9.12 3.68
N LEU A 282 22.29 -9.36 3.77
CA LEU A 282 21.59 -10.27 2.86
C LEU A 282 21.70 -9.77 1.41
N TYR A 283 21.54 -8.47 1.19
CA TYR A 283 21.73 -7.86 -0.13
C TYR A 283 23.18 -8.04 -0.63
N LEU A 284 24.17 -7.83 0.24
CA LEU A 284 25.59 -8.00 -0.09
C LEU A 284 25.93 -9.46 -0.44
N ILE A 285 25.35 -10.43 0.27
CA ILE A 285 25.45 -11.86 -0.09
C ILE A 285 24.88 -12.08 -1.48
N GLY A 286 23.67 -11.56 -1.76
CA GLY A 286 23.05 -11.66 -3.08
C GLY A 286 23.89 -11.04 -4.19
N HIS A 287 24.63 -9.96 -3.90
CA HIS A 287 25.58 -9.36 -4.83
C HIS A 287 26.78 -10.28 -5.12
N TYR A 288 27.42 -10.84 -4.10
CA TYR A 288 28.56 -11.75 -4.28
C TYR A 288 28.17 -13.03 -5.03
N GLN A 289 26.98 -13.57 -4.75
CA GLN A 289 26.42 -14.69 -5.51
C GLN A 289 26.25 -14.37 -7.00
N ALA A 290 25.87 -13.14 -7.34
CA ALA A 290 25.67 -12.73 -8.72
C ALA A 290 26.99 -12.40 -9.46
N GLU A 291 28.05 -12.05 -8.74
CA GLU A 291 29.34 -11.69 -9.32
C GLU A 291 30.14 -12.91 -9.80
N ASN A 292 29.86 -14.11 -9.30
CA ASN A 292 30.55 -15.37 -9.66
C ASN A 292 32.09 -15.25 -9.61
N ALA A 293 32.62 -14.54 -8.61
CA ALA A 293 34.06 -14.42 -8.38
C ALA A 293 34.62 -15.63 -7.62
N GLY A 294 35.87 -16.00 -7.86
CA GLY A 294 36.52 -17.15 -7.21
C GLY A 294 36.66 -17.03 -5.68
N ASP A 295 36.48 -15.83 -5.12
CA ASP A 295 36.50 -15.57 -3.67
C ASP A 295 35.11 -15.34 -3.05
N ALA A 296 34.04 -15.56 -3.81
CA ALA A 296 32.66 -15.28 -3.38
C ALA A 296 32.28 -16.07 -2.11
N ASP A 297 32.65 -17.36 -2.03
CA ASP A 297 32.30 -18.21 -0.89
C ASP A 297 32.91 -17.71 0.43
N LEU A 298 34.17 -17.26 0.39
CA LEU A 298 34.84 -16.68 1.56
C LEU A 298 34.18 -15.37 2.00
N LYS A 299 33.84 -14.51 1.04
CA LYS A 299 33.12 -13.25 1.30
C LYS A 299 31.74 -13.52 1.90
N ILE A 300 30.98 -14.45 1.34
CA ILE A 300 29.66 -14.85 1.83
C ILE A 300 29.78 -15.43 3.25
N ALA A 301 30.72 -16.34 3.50
CA ALA A 301 30.93 -16.94 4.82
C ALA A 301 31.32 -15.91 5.89
N ASN A 302 32.06 -14.86 5.53
CA ASN A 302 32.37 -13.75 6.43
C ASN A 302 31.11 -12.95 6.78
N VAL A 303 30.28 -12.62 5.79
CA VAL A 303 29.02 -11.88 6.01
C VAL A 303 28.02 -12.71 6.82
N GLN A 304 27.90 -14.00 6.55
CA GLN A 304 27.05 -14.93 7.31
C GLN A 304 27.44 -15.01 8.79
N ARG A 305 28.74 -14.99 9.11
CA ARG A 305 29.22 -14.91 10.50
C ARG A 305 28.77 -13.60 11.18
N LYS A 306 28.78 -12.48 10.46
CA LYS A 306 28.27 -11.20 10.98
C LYS A 306 26.76 -11.26 11.27
N ILE A 307 25.97 -11.84 10.35
CA ILE A 307 24.53 -12.06 10.56
C ILE A 307 24.30 -12.90 11.83
N LYS A 308 25.03 -14.02 11.99
CA LYS A 308 24.92 -14.90 13.17
C LYS A 308 25.20 -14.17 14.49
N ASN A 309 26.20 -13.28 14.51
CA ASN A 309 26.57 -12.52 15.69
C ASN A 309 25.53 -11.45 16.06
N ILE A 310 24.80 -10.92 15.07
CA ILE A 310 23.75 -9.92 15.27
C ILE A 310 22.45 -10.60 15.69
N ASN A 311 22.00 -11.59 14.91
CA ASN A 311 20.73 -12.27 15.11
C ASN A 311 20.80 -13.74 14.68
N GLY A 312 20.88 -14.65 15.67
CA GLY A 312 20.95 -16.08 15.44
C GLY A 312 19.70 -16.68 14.80
N GLN A 313 18.50 -16.17 15.11
CA GLN A 313 17.25 -16.63 14.50
C GLN A 313 17.25 -16.35 12.99
N ILE A 314 17.63 -15.14 12.58
CA ILE A 314 17.71 -14.75 11.16
C ILE A 314 18.79 -15.56 10.43
N TYR A 315 19.91 -15.84 11.08
CA TYR A 315 20.94 -16.73 10.51
C TYR A 315 20.39 -18.14 10.22
N GLU A 316 19.67 -18.74 11.16
CA GLU A 316 19.09 -20.07 10.97
C GLU A 316 17.99 -20.07 9.89
N LEU A 317 17.15 -19.02 9.84
CA LEU A 317 16.16 -18.85 8.77
C LEU A 317 16.83 -18.74 7.39
N ALA A 318 17.94 -18.00 7.27
CA ALA A 318 18.68 -17.86 6.03
C ALA A 318 19.29 -19.19 5.54
N ARG A 319 19.68 -20.08 6.46
CA ARG A 319 20.26 -21.40 6.12
C ARG A 319 19.24 -22.41 5.64
N ARG A 320 17.99 -22.34 6.12
CA ARG A 320 16.92 -23.27 5.73
C ARG A 320 16.49 -23.14 4.26
N GLN A 321 16.94 -22.10 3.59
CA GLN A 321 16.54 -21.72 2.22
C GLN A 321 17.69 -21.90 1.20
N GLN A 322 18.88 -22.34 1.64
CA GLN A 322 20.04 -22.66 0.80
C GLN A 322 20.15 -24.16 0.58
#